data_AF-A0A392RCA6-F1
#
_entry.id   AF-A0A392RCA6-F1
#
_cell.length_a   1.000
_cell.length_b   1.000
_cell.length_c   1.000
_cell.angle_alpha   90.00
_cell.angle_beta   90.00
_cell.angle_gamma   90.00
#
_symmetry.space_group_name_H-M   'P 1'
#
loop_
_entity.id
_entity.type
_entity.pdbx_description
1 polymer ?
#
loop_
_entity_poly.entity_id
_entity_poly.type
_entity_poly.pdbx_seq_one_letter_code
_entity_poly.pdbx_strand_id
1 'polypeptide(L)'
;MEGTSQQQNLPLNAQSGASFFTKGKTMEIPYNDFDLVNEQAVDFEALKVNGFDVEHFFTDQGWSQYFDSLNGPIYPILVKDFWPRCEVYDKLEADREYAMRVAEDVVNNKGKSRE
;
A
#
# COMPACT_ATOMS: atom_id res chain seq x y z
N MET A 1 4.09 -32.22 -4.81
CA MET A 1 4.43 -31.35 -5.95
C MET A 1 4.11 -29.94 -5.50
N GLU A 2 5.09 -29.28 -4.89
CA GLU A 2 4.94 -27.93 -4.33
C GLU A 2 4.96 -26.92 -5.48
N GLY A 3 3.81 -26.29 -5.73
CA GLY A 3 3.71 -25.16 -6.64
C GLY A 3 4.13 -23.89 -5.92
N THR A 4 5.42 -23.58 -5.92
CA THR A 4 5.89 -22.23 -5.58
C THR A 4 5.38 -21.28 -6.65
N SER A 5 4.24 -20.63 -6.40
CA SER A 5 3.80 -19.48 -7.18
C SER A 5 4.74 -18.32 -6.88
N GLN A 6 5.85 -18.26 -7.61
CA GLN A 6 6.69 -17.06 -7.64
C GLN A 6 5.80 -15.91 -8.15
N GLN A 7 5.40 -15.01 -7.25
CA GLN A 7 4.71 -13.79 -7.63
C GLN A 7 5.63 -13.03 -8.58
N GLN A 8 5.26 -13.00 -9.86
CA GLN A 8 5.96 -12.23 -10.86
C GLN A 8 5.76 -10.75 -10.52
N ASN A 9 6.85 -10.07 -10.17
CA ASN A 9 6.94 -8.62 -10.06
C ASN A 9 6.60 -7.98 -11.42
N LEU A 10 5.32 -7.91 -11.75
CA LEU A 10 4.85 -7.29 -12.97
C LEU A 10 4.90 -5.76 -12.76
N PRO A 11 5.65 -5.02 -13.58
CA PRO A 11 5.63 -3.56 -13.52
C PRO A 11 4.21 -3.05 -13.79
N LEU A 12 3.91 -1.85 -13.27
CA LEU A 12 2.72 -1.07 -13.65
C LEU A 12 2.51 -1.18 -15.16
N ASN A 13 1.27 -1.49 -15.58
CA ASN A 13 0.93 -1.73 -16.98
C ASN A 13 1.37 -0.55 -17.88
N ALA A 14 2.54 -0.69 -18.50
CA ALA A 14 3.11 0.29 -19.43
C ALA A 14 2.38 0.32 -20.79
N GLN A 15 1.44 -0.60 -21.02
CA GLN A 15 0.70 -0.75 -22.28
C GLN A 15 -0.65 -0.03 -22.29
N SER A 16 -1.03 0.66 -21.20
CA SER A 16 -2.34 1.32 -21.11
C SER A 16 -2.54 2.48 -22.10
N GLY A 17 -1.47 2.99 -22.72
CA GLY A 17 -1.53 4.12 -23.65
C GLY A 17 -1.92 5.45 -23.00
N ALA A 18 -2.22 5.48 -21.71
CA ALA A 18 -2.44 6.70 -20.95
C ALA A 18 -1.10 7.41 -20.75
N SER A 19 -1.08 8.74 -20.89
CA SER A 19 0.10 9.54 -20.57
C SER A 19 0.44 9.35 -19.09
N PHE A 20 1.49 8.57 -18.79
CA PHE A 20 2.00 8.40 -17.44
C PHE A 20 2.64 9.72 -16.98
N PHE A 21 1.90 10.53 -16.23
CA PHE A 21 2.43 11.74 -15.65
C PHE A 21 3.26 11.35 -14.42
N THR A 22 4.57 11.26 -14.59
CA THR A 22 5.46 11.00 -13.46
C THR A 22 5.60 12.26 -12.62
N LYS A 23 4.86 12.35 -11.52
CA LYS A 23 5.02 13.44 -10.55
C LYS A 23 6.47 13.49 -10.05
N GLY A 24 7.01 14.69 -9.86
CA GLY A 24 8.35 14.89 -9.31
C GLY A 24 8.50 14.20 -7.96
N LYS A 25 9.73 13.76 -7.62
CA LYS A 25 9.98 13.26 -6.27
C LYS A 25 9.88 14.43 -5.29
N THR A 26 9.08 14.26 -4.25
CA THR A 26 8.92 15.19 -3.13
C THR A 26 9.88 14.86 -1.98
N MET A 27 10.40 13.62 -1.97
CA MET A 27 11.35 13.12 -0.98
C MET A 27 12.55 12.47 -1.68
N GLU A 28 13.75 12.72 -1.15
CA GLU A 28 14.98 12.06 -1.58
C GLU A 28 15.33 10.93 -0.61
N ILE A 29 14.85 9.73 -0.92
CA ILE A 29 15.20 8.50 -0.20
C ILE A 29 15.94 7.61 -1.19
N PRO A 30 17.19 7.20 -0.91
CA PRO A 30 17.89 6.21 -1.72
C PRO A 30 17.10 4.90 -1.77
N TYR A 31 17.00 4.29 -2.96
CA TYR A 31 16.16 3.11 -3.16
C TYR A 31 16.55 1.93 -2.25
N ASN A 32 17.86 1.81 -1.98
CA ASN A 32 18.44 0.78 -1.11
C ASN A 32 18.18 1.03 0.38
N ASP A 33 17.91 2.28 0.76
CA ASP A 33 17.65 2.67 2.14
C ASP A 33 16.13 2.65 2.44
N PHE A 34 15.31 2.30 1.44
CA PHE A 34 13.86 2.17 1.60
C PHE A 34 13.53 0.80 2.18
N ASP A 35 13.46 0.71 3.50
CA ASP A 35 12.98 -0.47 4.21
C ASP A 35 11.45 -0.45 4.28
N LEU A 36 10.82 -1.50 3.72
CA LEU A 36 9.38 -1.68 3.78
C LEU A 36 9.04 -2.65 4.89
N VAL A 37 8.18 -2.23 5.80
CA VAL A 37 7.58 -3.11 6.81
C VAL A 37 6.27 -3.63 6.27
N ASN A 38 6.18 -4.95 6.13
CA ASN A 38 5.02 -5.64 5.61
C ASN A 38 4.20 -6.17 6.78
N GLU A 39 3.03 -5.61 7.01
CA GLU A 39 2.11 -6.12 8.03
C GLU A 39 1.30 -7.28 7.45
N GLN A 40 1.37 -8.44 8.12
CA GLN A 40 0.54 -9.60 7.82
C GLN A 40 -0.51 -9.74 8.93
N ALA A 41 -1.76 -10.00 8.55
CA ALA A 41 -2.84 -10.22 9.51
C ALA A 41 -2.61 -11.50 10.33
N VAL A 42 -1.99 -12.50 9.72
CA VAL A 42 -1.55 -13.73 10.37
C VAL A 42 -0.11 -14.02 9.96
N ASP A 43 0.78 -14.01 10.94
CA ASP A 43 2.21 -14.31 10.81
C ASP A 43 2.57 -15.48 11.74
N PHE A 44 2.55 -16.69 11.19
CA PHE A 44 2.87 -17.90 11.95
C PHE A 44 4.35 -17.97 12.34
N GLU A 45 5.26 -17.36 11.58
CA GLU A 45 6.68 -17.29 11.91
C GLU A 45 6.91 -16.42 13.15
N ALA A 46 6.29 -15.24 13.19
CA ALA A 46 6.34 -14.38 14.37
C ALA A 46 5.73 -15.06 15.60
N LEU A 47 4.59 -15.73 15.46
CA LEU A 47 3.97 -16.49 16.56
C LEU A 47 4.91 -17.59 17.07
N LYS A 48 5.55 -18.34 16.18
CA LYS A 48 6.48 -19.43 16.51
C LYS A 48 7.72 -18.93 17.24
N VAL A 49 8.33 -17.82 16.79
CA VAL A 49 9.47 -17.17 17.47
C VAL A 49 9.10 -16.71 18.88
N ASN A 50 7.83 -16.38 19.12
CA ASN A 50 7.29 -16.02 20.44
C ASN A 50 6.77 -17.23 21.25
N GLY A 51 7.05 -18.46 20.82
CA GLY A 51 6.71 -19.69 21.54
C GLY A 51 5.31 -20.24 21.26
N PHE A 52 4.62 -19.74 20.24
CA PHE A 52 3.30 -20.22 19.82
C PHE A 52 3.41 -20.97 18.49
N ASP A 53 3.70 -22.27 18.55
CA ASP A 53 3.72 -23.15 17.37
C ASP A 53 2.32 -23.72 17.10
N VAL A 54 1.47 -22.90 16.47
CA VAL A 54 0.04 -23.19 16.26
C VAL A 54 -0.36 -23.35 14.80
N GLU A 55 0.58 -23.16 13.87
CA GLU A 55 0.32 -23.19 12.42
C GLU A 55 -0.36 -24.49 11.98
N HIS A 56 0.18 -25.62 12.46
CA HIS A 56 -0.33 -26.96 12.13
C HIS A 56 -1.82 -27.13 12.42
N PHE A 57 -2.34 -26.50 13.48
CA PHE A 57 -3.77 -26.58 13.81
C PHE A 57 -4.65 -26.03 12.68
N PHE A 58 -4.16 -25.08 11.88
CA PHE A 58 -4.94 -24.50 10.78
C PHE A 58 -4.58 -25.08 9.42
N THR A 59 -3.29 -25.33 9.16
CA THR A 59 -2.84 -25.89 7.87
C THR A 59 -3.35 -27.30 7.66
N ASP A 60 -3.43 -28.12 8.72
CA ASP A 60 -3.95 -29.49 8.64
C ASP A 60 -5.46 -29.52 8.30
N GLN A 61 -6.17 -28.42 8.60
CA GLN A 61 -7.56 -28.23 8.22
C GLN A 61 -7.74 -27.63 6.82
N GLY A 62 -6.64 -27.34 6.11
CA GLY A 62 -6.66 -26.78 4.76
C GLY A 62 -6.90 -25.26 4.70
N TRP A 63 -6.64 -24.52 5.78
CA TRP A 63 -6.90 -23.06 5.84
C TRP A 63 -5.81 -22.20 5.20
N SER A 64 -4.73 -22.78 4.69
CA SER A 64 -3.58 -22.04 4.15
C SER A 64 -3.98 -21.00 3.09
N GLN A 65 -4.84 -21.37 2.13
CA GLN A 65 -5.30 -20.46 1.08
C GLN A 65 -6.11 -19.27 1.62
N TYR A 66 -6.82 -19.45 2.74
CA TYR A 66 -7.56 -18.37 3.38
C TYR A 66 -6.60 -17.34 3.97
N PHE A 67 -5.53 -17.78 4.65
CA PHE A 67 -4.52 -16.87 5.19
C PHE A 67 -3.68 -16.20 4.09
N ASP A 68 -3.36 -16.91 3.01
CA ASP A 68 -2.72 -16.30 1.83
C ASP A 68 -3.59 -15.18 1.26
N SER A 69 -4.90 -15.41 1.15
CA SER A 69 -5.87 -14.41 0.71
C SER A 69 -6.03 -13.26 1.71
N LEU A 70 -5.97 -13.54 3.02
CA LEU A 70 -6.11 -12.54 4.08
C LEU A 70 -4.90 -11.60 4.15
N ASN A 71 -3.68 -12.15 4.02
CA ASN A 71 -2.45 -11.38 3.96
C ASN A 71 -2.35 -10.62 2.63
N GLY A 72 -2.81 -11.24 1.54
CA GLY A 72 -2.85 -10.64 0.22
C GLY A 72 -1.46 -10.43 -0.41
N PRO A 73 -1.41 -10.06 -1.70
CA PRO A 73 -0.16 -9.70 -2.35
C PRO A 73 0.34 -8.35 -1.84
N ILE A 74 1.63 -8.28 -1.55
CA ILE A 74 2.33 -7.02 -1.28
C ILE A 74 3.12 -6.67 -2.53
N TYR A 75 3.13 -5.38 -2.90
CA TYR A 75 3.85 -4.89 -4.08
C TYR A 75 4.98 -3.94 -3.68
N PRO A 76 6.12 -4.43 -3.15
CA PRO A 76 7.17 -3.56 -2.60
C PRO A 76 7.74 -2.58 -3.63
N ILE A 77 7.90 -3.01 -4.88
CA ILE A 77 8.40 -2.16 -5.97
C ILE A 77 7.43 -1.00 -6.21
N LEU A 78 6.13 -1.28 -6.29
CA LEU A 78 5.11 -0.26 -6.48
C LEU A 78 5.14 0.77 -5.34
N VAL A 79 5.27 0.30 -4.09
CA VAL A 79 5.36 1.18 -2.92
C VAL A 79 6.63 2.05 -2.99
N LYS A 80 7.79 1.46 -3.29
CA LYS A 80 9.06 2.19 -3.43
C LYS A 80 9.06 3.21 -4.56
N ASP A 81 8.35 2.93 -5.65
CA ASP A 81 8.26 3.84 -6.79
C ASP A 81 7.28 5.00 -6.56
N PHE A 82 6.21 4.74 -5.81
CA PHE A 82 5.15 5.70 -5.53
C PHE A 82 5.47 6.61 -4.35
N TRP A 83 5.99 6.05 -3.25
CA TRP A 83 6.16 6.77 -1.98
C TRP A 83 7.01 8.04 -2.08
N PRO A 84 8.17 8.06 -2.77
CA PRO A 84 8.97 9.27 -2.92
C PRO A 84 8.29 10.39 -3.72
N ARG A 85 7.13 10.12 -4.33
CA ARG A 85 6.34 11.06 -5.14
C ARG A 85 5.03 11.47 -4.43
N CYS A 86 4.78 10.96 -3.23
CA CYS A 86 3.62 11.32 -2.42
C CYS A 86 3.75 12.75 -1.88
N GLU A 87 2.64 13.47 -1.82
CA GLU A 87 2.53 14.71 -1.06
C GLU A 87 1.84 14.41 0.26
N VAL A 88 2.46 14.80 1.36
CA VAL A 88 1.88 14.70 2.70
C VAL A 88 1.37 16.08 3.05
N TYR A 89 0.05 16.21 3.13
CA TYR A 89 -0.61 17.44 3.54
C TYR A 89 -0.86 17.39 5.04
N ASP A 90 -0.40 18.41 5.75
CA ASP A 90 -0.81 18.60 7.14
C ASP A 90 -2.26 19.14 7.20
N LYS A 91 -2.84 19.12 8.40
CA LYS A 91 -4.21 19.60 8.61
C LYS A 91 -4.38 21.05 8.17
N LEU A 92 -3.36 21.89 8.40
CA LEU A 92 -3.45 23.31 8.14
C LEU A 92 -3.38 23.62 6.64
N GLU A 93 -2.62 22.85 5.86
CA GLU A 93 -2.60 22.88 4.41
C GLU A 93 -3.91 22.34 3.82
N ALA A 94 -4.45 21.26 4.37
CA ALA A 94 -5.75 20.72 3.98
C ALA A 94 -6.89 21.73 4.24
N ASP A 95 -6.91 22.37 5.40
CA ASP A 95 -7.89 23.40 5.75
C ASP A 95 -7.78 24.64 4.83
N ARG A 96 -6.54 25.04 4.48
CA ARG A 96 -6.28 26.12 3.52
C ARG A 96 -6.75 25.77 2.11
N GLU A 97 -6.42 24.58 1.62
CA GLU A 97 -6.89 24.08 0.33
C GLU A 97 -8.42 24.08 0.29
N TYR A 98 -9.05 23.54 1.33
CA TYR A 98 -10.50 23.53 1.47
C TYR A 98 -11.11 24.94 1.40
N ALA A 99 -10.58 25.90 2.16
CA ALA A 99 -11.07 27.27 2.15
C ALA A 99 -10.96 27.92 0.75
N MET A 100 -9.86 27.67 0.04
CA MET A 100 -9.70 28.14 -1.35
C MET A 100 -10.74 27.51 -2.28
N ARG A 101 -10.96 26.19 -2.20
CA ARG A 101 -11.96 25.47 -3.02
C ARG A 101 -13.39 25.92 -2.75
N VAL A 102 -13.72 26.21 -1.49
CA VAL A 102 -15.03 26.77 -1.13
C VAL A 102 -15.18 28.18 -1.69
N ALA A 103 -14.12 28.99 -1.68
CA ALA A 103 -14.17 30.34 -2.24
C ALA A 103 -14.32 30.36 -3.77
N GLU A 104 -13.82 29.34 -4.49
CA GLU A 104 -14.01 29.19 -5.94
C GLU A 104 -15.49 29.03 -6.34
N ASP A 105 -16.28 28.28 -5.54
CA ASP A 105 -17.72 28.12 -5.75
C ASP A 105 -18.44 27.87 -4.42
N VAL A 106 -18.81 28.95 -3.75
CA VAL A 106 -19.41 28.92 -2.41
C VAL A 106 -20.75 28.17 -2.39
N VAL A 107 -21.50 28.21 -3.50
CA VAL A 107 -22.84 27.60 -3.58
C VAL A 107 -22.70 26.08 -3.65
N ASN A 108 -21.77 25.57 -4.45
CA ASN A 108 -21.65 24.14 -4.71
C ASN A 108 -20.64 23.42 -3.81
N ASN A 109 -19.65 24.11 -3.25
CA ASN A 109 -18.53 23.46 -2.55
C ASN A 109 -18.65 23.53 -1.02
N LYS A 110 -19.51 24.39 -0.48
CA LYS A 110 -19.72 24.50 0.97
C LYS A 110 -20.24 23.19 1.56
N GLY A 111 -19.56 22.67 2.57
CA GLY A 111 -19.94 21.44 3.29
C GLY A 111 -19.58 20.13 2.58
N LYS A 112 -18.93 20.18 1.40
CA LYS A 112 -18.36 18.97 0.76
C LYS A 112 -17.03 18.59 1.41
N SER A 113 -16.72 17.30 1.45
CA SER A 113 -15.43 16.75 1.86
C SER A 113 -14.63 16.34 0.62
N ARG A 114 -13.33 16.06 0.79
CA ARG A 114 -12.52 15.32 -0.19
C ARG A 114 -12.93 13.83 -0.27
N GLU A 115 -13.64 13.34 0.74
CA GLU A 115 -14.21 11.99 0.83
C GLU A 115 -15.59 11.87 0.18
#